data_AF-A0A7X6SGD8-F1
#
_entry.id   AF-A0A7X6SGD8-F1
#
_cell.length_a   1.000
_cell.length_b   1.000
_cell.length_c   1.000
_cell.angle_alpha   90.00
_cell.angle_beta   90.00
_cell.angle_gamma   90.00
#
_symmetry.space_group_name_H-M   'P 1'
#
loop_
_entity.id
_entity.type
_entity.pdbx_description
1 polymer ?
#
loop_
_entity_poly.entity_id
_entity_poly.type
_entity_poly.pdbx_seq_one_letter_code
_entity_poly.pdbx_strand_id
1 'polypeptide(L)'
;MTEDELKTIIRQVLIELVSPKPRRALVLFTGGLIGFEDAIEGLRLLQAAGVHLDCAQTPSARRILDQDLIASLGMPDVTKNLVTAHDMIIAPTLTANISAKVAHGVSDCLASNVLAEFIMSNRPVVVSKTPIDP
;
A
#
# COMPACT_ATOMS: atom_id res chain seq x y z
N MET A 1 -19.81 32.32 23.35
CA MET A 1 -18.59 31.95 22.61
C MET A 1 -17.57 33.04 22.85
N THR A 2 -16.50 32.71 23.56
CA THR A 2 -15.41 33.66 23.86
C THR A 2 -14.43 33.74 22.70
N GLU A 3 -13.61 34.79 22.65
CA GLU A 3 -12.59 34.95 21.62
C GLU A 3 -11.58 33.79 21.61
N ASP A 4 -11.29 33.21 22.79
CA ASP A 4 -10.40 32.06 22.94
C ASP A 4 -11.03 30.75 22.46
N GLU A 5 -12.33 30.55 22.66
CA GLU A 5 -13.06 29.44 22.07
C GLU A 5 -13.05 29.52 20.53
N LEU A 6 -13.25 30.72 19.98
CA LEU A 6 -13.22 30.95 18.54
C LEU A 6 -11.81 30.70 17.94
N LYS A 7 -10.74 31.19 18.59
CA LYS A 7 -9.35 30.92 18.17
C LYS A 7 -9.00 29.45 18.20
N THR A 8 -9.51 28.70 19.18
CA THR A 8 -9.28 27.26 19.31
C THR A 8 -9.96 26.49 18.18
N ILE A 9 -11.21 26.81 17.88
CA ILE A 9 -11.97 26.20 16.76
C ILE A 9 -11.29 26.51 15.42
N ILE A 10 -10.90 27.77 15.18
CA ILE A 10 -10.20 28.15 13.94
C ILE A 10 -8.88 27.39 13.79
N ARG A 11 -8.10 27.22 14.87
CA ARG A 11 -6.87 26.42 14.83
C ARG A 11 -7.13 24.96 14.48
N GLN A 12 -8.15 24.32 15.08
CA GLN A 12 -8.50 22.93 14.76
C GLN A 12 -8.93 22.76 13.30
N VAL A 13 -9.80 23.65 12.81
CA VAL A 13 -10.26 23.63 11.41
C VAL A 13 -9.09 23.86 10.45
N LEU A 14 -8.19 24.79 10.76
CA LEU A 14 -6.98 24.99 9.94
C LEU A 14 -6.10 23.73 9.95
N ILE A 15 -5.85 23.11 11.10
CA ILE A 15 -5.08 21.87 11.17
C ILE A 15 -5.74 20.78 10.32
N GLU A 16 -7.06 20.61 10.37
CA GLU A 16 -7.76 19.64 9.52
C GLU A 16 -7.69 19.96 8.02
N LEU A 17 -7.74 21.24 7.65
CA LEU A 17 -7.70 21.67 6.25
C LEU A 17 -6.30 21.62 5.63
N VAL A 18 -5.26 21.86 6.43
CA VAL A 18 -3.87 21.95 5.95
C VAL A 18 -3.09 20.64 6.18
N SER A 19 -3.52 19.80 7.12
CA SER A 19 -2.88 18.50 7.33
C SER A 19 -3.15 17.59 6.12
N PRO A 20 -2.12 16.90 5.59
CA PRO A 20 -2.35 15.87 4.61
C PRO A 20 -3.34 14.84 5.18
N LYS A 21 -4.37 14.47 4.43
CA LYS A 21 -5.26 13.38 4.84
C LYS A 21 -4.40 12.13 5.15
N PRO A 22 -4.73 11.37 6.21
CA PRO A 22 -4.06 10.10 6.48
C PRO A 22 -4.15 9.25 5.22
N ARG A 23 -3.00 8.92 4.63
CA ARG A 23 -3.00 8.07 3.43
C ARG A 23 -3.28 6.65 3.84
N ARG A 24 -4.27 6.03 3.20
CA ARG A 24 -4.54 4.61 3.35
C ARG A 24 -4.00 3.87 2.13
N ALA A 25 -2.98 3.05 2.31
CA ALA A 25 -2.34 2.30 1.24
C ALA A 25 -2.66 0.81 1.34
N LEU A 26 -2.94 0.19 0.19
CA LEU A 26 -2.97 -1.25 0.07
C LEU A 26 -1.54 -1.75 -0.15
N VAL A 27 -1.04 -2.62 0.71
CA VAL A 27 0.21 -3.34 0.52
C VAL A 27 -0.13 -4.71 -0.09
N LEU A 28 0.27 -4.90 -1.35
CA LEU A 28 0.04 -6.13 -2.09
C LEU A 28 1.34 -6.92 -2.21
N PHE A 29 1.48 -7.96 -1.38
CA PHE A 29 2.63 -8.87 -1.50
C PHE A 29 2.43 -9.87 -2.65
N THR A 30 3.47 -9.99 -3.48
CA THR A 30 3.62 -11.05 -4.48
C THR A 30 4.85 -11.92 -4.16
N GLY A 31 5.25 -12.83 -5.05
CA GLY A 31 6.31 -13.81 -4.78
C GLY A 31 7.76 -13.32 -4.96
N GLY A 32 8.03 -12.02 -5.01
CA GLY A 32 9.39 -11.48 -5.20
C GLY A 32 10.18 -11.48 -3.91
N LEU A 33 11.21 -12.33 -3.79
CA LEU A 33 11.97 -12.50 -2.54
C LEU A 33 13.13 -11.49 -2.38
N ILE A 34 13.74 -11.06 -3.49
CA ILE A 34 14.92 -10.18 -3.45
C ILE A 34 14.52 -8.80 -2.92
N GLY A 35 15.20 -8.32 -1.88
CA GLY A 35 14.91 -7.03 -1.24
C GLY A 35 13.68 -7.03 -0.32
N PHE A 36 13.16 -8.20 0.04
CA PHE A 36 11.99 -8.32 0.91
C PHE A 36 12.21 -7.72 2.30
N GLU A 37 13.35 -7.97 2.94
CA GLU A 37 13.67 -7.41 4.26
C GLU A 37 13.75 -5.88 4.24
N ASP A 38 14.43 -5.31 3.23
CA ASP A 38 14.49 -3.85 3.03
C ASP A 38 13.09 -3.26 2.82
N ALA A 39 12.23 -3.97 2.08
CA ALA A 39 10.86 -3.54 1.87
C ALA A 39 10.03 -3.54 3.17
N ILE A 40 10.24 -4.53 4.05
CA ILE A 40 9.59 -4.56 5.37
C ILE A 40 10.01 -3.33 6.19
N GLU A 41 11.29 -2.98 6.21
CA GLU A 41 11.75 -1.77 6.91
C GLU A 41 11.17 -0.49 6.30
N GLY A 42 11.07 -0.41 4.97
CA GLY A 42 10.36 0.68 4.30
C GLY A 42 8.89 0.81 4.72
N LEU A 43 8.18 -0.31 4.88
CA LEU A 43 6.79 -0.32 5.36
C LEU A 43 6.69 0.14 6.82
N ARG A 44 7.64 -0.24 7.69
CA ARG A 44 7.70 0.27 9.07
C ARG A 44 7.84 1.79 9.11
N LEU A 45 8.72 2.35 8.28
CA LEU A 45 8.92 3.80 8.18
C LEU A 45 7.64 4.52 7.73
N LEU A 46 6.88 3.94 6.80
CA LEU A 46 5.59 4.50 6.38
C LEU A 46 4.55 4.47 7.51
N GLN A 47 4.46 3.38 8.29
CA GLN A 47 3.58 3.33 9.45
C GLN A 47 3.98 4.36 10.53
N ALA A 48 5.28 4.50 10.80
CA ALA A 48 5.81 5.50 11.73
C ALA A 48 5.51 6.94 11.28
N ALA A 49 5.41 7.18 9.96
CA ALA A 49 5.00 8.44 9.37
C ALA A 49 3.46 8.65 9.35
N GLY A 50 2.67 7.72 9.91
CA GLY A 50 1.22 7.83 10.03
C GLY A 50 0.42 7.34 8.81
N VAL A 51 1.04 6.55 7.92
CA VAL A 51 0.33 5.92 6.81
C VAL A 51 -0.40 4.66 7.32
N HIS A 52 -1.69 4.55 7.03
CA HIS A 52 -2.47 3.35 7.34
C HIS A 52 -2.24 2.30 6.24
N LEU A 53 -1.72 1.14 6.62
CA LEU A 53 -1.42 0.06 5.69
C LEU A 53 -2.36 -1.12 5.92
N ASP A 54 -3.06 -1.55 4.87
CA ASP A 54 -3.78 -2.82 4.85
C ASP A 54 -3.04 -3.82 3.96
N CYS A 55 -3.16 -5.11 4.25
CA CYS A 55 -2.42 -6.17 3.59
C CYS A 55 -3.32 -7.01 2.66
N ALA A 56 -2.86 -7.27 1.45
CA ALA A 56 -3.35 -8.33 0.59
C ALA A 56 -2.17 -9.16 0.07
N GLN A 57 -2.39 -10.47 -0.12
CA GLN A 57 -1.33 -11.37 -0.55
C GLN A 57 -1.80 -12.29 -1.66
N THR A 58 -0.94 -12.48 -2.67
CA THR A 58 -1.13 -13.58 -3.63
C THR A 58 -0.85 -14.94 -2.99
N PRO A 59 -1.37 -16.06 -3.55
CA PRO A 59 -1.02 -17.39 -3.06
C PRO A 59 0.49 -17.67 -3.04
N SER A 60 1.23 -17.17 -4.04
CA SER A 60 2.69 -17.32 -4.09
C SER A 60 3.40 -16.56 -2.98
N ALA A 61 2.93 -15.36 -2.63
CA ALA A 61 3.50 -14.58 -1.52
C ALA A 61 3.37 -15.33 -0.19
N ARG A 62 2.17 -15.86 0.11
CA ARG A 62 1.91 -16.62 1.33
C ARG A 62 2.80 -17.87 1.48
N ARG A 63 3.26 -18.44 0.36
CA ARG A 63 4.10 -19.63 0.34
C ARG A 63 5.59 -19.32 0.42
N ILE A 64 6.04 -18.19 -0.15
CA ILE A 64 7.47 -17.91 -0.39
C ILE A 64 8.03 -16.90 0.61
N LEU A 65 7.24 -15.91 1.00
CA LEU A 65 7.69 -14.85 1.90
C LEU A 65 7.55 -15.29 3.35
N ASP A 66 8.44 -14.78 4.20
CA ASP A 66 8.34 -14.95 5.64
C ASP A 66 7.06 -14.27 6.16
N GLN A 67 6.10 -15.10 6.58
CA GLN A 67 4.81 -14.64 7.06
C GLN A 67 4.90 -14.03 8.46
N ASP A 68 5.86 -14.45 9.28
CA ASP A 68 6.06 -13.89 10.62
C ASP A 68 6.60 -12.46 10.50
N LEU A 69 7.48 -12.22 9.52
CA LEU A 69 7.98 -10.88 9.24
C LEU A 69 6.87 -9.94 8.72
N ILE A 70 5.98 -10.41 7.83
CA ILE A 70 4.79 -9.65 7.40
C ILE A 70 3.87 -9.38 8.59
N ALA A 71 3.58 -10.41 9.40
CA ALA A 71 2.70 -10.28 10.56
C ALA A 71 3.23 -9.28 11.60
N SER A 72 4.56 -9.14 11.72
CA SER A 72 5.21 -8.18 12.62
C SER A 72 4.92 -6.71 12.30
N LEU A 73 4.35 -6.40 11.13
CA LEU A 73 3.88 -5.06 10.75
C LEU A 73 2.48 -4.75 11.27
N GLY A 74 1.71 -5.76 11.73
CA GLY A 74 0.36 -5.56 12.28
C GLY A 74 -0.65 -4.98 11.28
N MET A 75 -0.44 -5.18 9.98
CA MET A 75 -1.36 -4.71 8.93
C MET A 75 -2.63 -5.58 8.89
N PRO A 76 -3.83 -5.00 8.85
CA PRO A 76 -5.06 -5.77 8.69
C PRO A 76 -5.12 -6.47 7.33
N ASP A 77 -5.41 -7.78 7.31
CA ASP A 77 -5.64 -8.53 6.07
C ASP A 77 -7.01 -8.14 5.46
N VAL A 78 -7.01 -7.72 4.19
CA VAL A 78 -8.21 -7.29 3.45
C VAL A 78 -8.43 -8.14 2.19
N THR A 79 -9.70 -8.43 1.90
CA THR A 79 -10.09 -9.25 0.73
C THR A 79 -11.15 -8.59 -0.15
N LYS A 80 -11.70 -7.44 0.29
CA LYS A 80 -12.77 -6.70 -0.38
C LYS A 80 -12.42 -5.23 -0.45
N ASN A 81 -13.03 -4.50 -1.38
CA ASN A 81 -12.84 -3.06 -1.56
C ASN A 81 -11.36 -2.64 -1.70
N LEU A 82 -10.54 -3.51 -2.30
CA LEU A 82 -9.08 -3.37 -2.38
C LEU A 82 -8.62 -2.09 -3.09
N VAL A 83 -9.45 -1.58 -4.00
CA VAL A 83 -9.14 -0.34 -4.73
C VAL A 83 -9.86 0.83 -4.10
N THR A 84 -11.18 0.74 -3.94
CA THR A 84 -12.01 1.88 -3.54
C THR A 84 -11.69 2.41 -2.15
N ALA A 85 -11.25 1.56 -1.21
CA ALA A 85 -10.93 1.94 0.17
C ALA A 85 -9.52 2.53 0.35
N HIS A 86 -8.68 2.52 -0.68
CA HIS A 86 -7.25 2.86 -0.57
C HIS A 86 -6.85 3.95 -1.55
N ASP A 87 -6.11 4.94 -1.08
CA ASP A 87 -5.66 6.06 -1.92
C ASP A 87 -4.56 5.64 -2.90
N MET A 88 -3.82 4.57 -2.58
CA MET A 88 -2.71 4.06 -3.36
C MET A 88 -2.45 2.57 -3.11
N ILE A 89 -1.66 1.96 -3.98
CA ILE A 89 -1.14 0.61 -3.79
C ILE A 89 0.39 0.61 -3.77
N ILE A 90 0.94 -0.23 -2.89
CA ILE A 90 2.36 -0.52 -2.76
C ILE A 90 2.54 -2.01 -3.02
N ALA A 91 3.32 -2.38 -4.04
CA ALA A 91 3.71 -3.76 -4.32
C ALA A 91 5.20 -3.96 -3.99
N PRO A 92 5.55 -4.19 -2.70
CA PRO A 92 6.94 -4.26 -2.23
C PRO A 92 7.71 -5.46 -2.79
N THR A 93 7.00 -6.52 -3.16
CA THR A 93 7.57 -7.79 -3.62
C THR A 93 7.06 -8.16 -5.00
N LEU A 94 6.93 -7.18 -5.91
CA LEU A 94 6.42 -7.41 -7.26
C LEU A 94 7.35 -8.34 -8.06
N THR A 95 6.82 -9.44 -8.58
CA THR A 95 7.56 -10.33 -9.48
C THR A 95 7.58 -9.79 -10.91
N ALA A 96 8.62 -10.12 -11.68
CA ALA A 96 8.68 -9.84 -13.11
C ALA A 96 7.46 -10.37 -13.89
N ASN A 97 6.89 -11.51 -13.49
CA ASN A 97 5.66 -12.06 -14.07
C ASN A 97 4.46 -11.11 -13.90
N ILE A 98 4.21 -10.60 -12.68
CA ILE A 98 3.11 -9.65 -12.46
C ILE A 98 3.39 -8.33 -13.18
N SER A 99 4.64 -7.84 -13.16
CA SER A 99 5.03 -6.64 -13.89
C SER A 99 4.74 -6.76 -15.39
N ALA A 100 5.12 -7.89 -16.01
CA ALA A 100 4.89 -8.14 -17.42
C ALA A 100 3.38 -8.22 -17.72
N LYS A 101 2.59 -8.89 -16.88
CA LYS A 101 1.14 -8.97 -17.03
C LYS A 101 0.49 -7.58 -17.02
N VAL A 102 0.80 -6.77 -16.01
CA VAL A 102 0.26 -5.41 -15.89
C VAL A 102 0.69 -4.52 -17.06
N ALA A 103 1.97 -4.55 -17.44
CA ALA A 103 2.50 -3.74 -18.55
C ALA A 103 1.84 -4.07 -19.90
N HIS A 104 1.42 -5.32 -20.12
CA HIS A 104 0.76 -5.77 -21.35
C HIS A 104 -0.77 -5.83 -21.23
N GLY A 105 -1.36 -5.34 -20.15
CA GLY A 105 -2.82 -5.35 -19.94
C GLY A 105 -3.43 -6.74 -19.69
N VAL A 106 -2.61 -7.71 -19.28
CA VAL A 106 -3.09 -9.03 -18.88
C VAL A 106 -3.60 -8.96 -17.44
N SER A 107 -4.91 -9.11 -17.28
CA SER A 107 -5.63 -9.05 -16.00
C SER A 107 -6.33 -10.39 -15.71
N ASP A 108 -5.54 -11.41 -15.35
CA ASP A 108 -6.02 -12.79 -15.16
C ASP A 108 -5.91 -13.31 -13.70
N CYS A 109 -5.32 -12.53 -12.78
CA CYS A 109 -5.12 -12.91 -11.40
C CYS A 109 -5.32 -11.72 -10.45
N LEU A 110 -5.41 -12.00 -9.13
CA LEU A 110 -5.62 -10.97 -8.10
C LEU A 110 -4.66 -9.78 -8.27
N ALA A 111 -3.36 -10.05 -8.37
CA ALA A 111 -2.37 -8.97 -8.40
C ALA A 111 -2.45 -8.14 -9.68
N SER A 112 -2.58 -8.78 -10.85
CA SER A 112 -2.71 -8.05 -12.11
C SER A 112 -4.00 -7.25 -12.19
N ASN A 113 -5.12 -7.78 -11.69
CA ASN A 113 -6.41 -7.11 -11.70
C ASN A 113 -6.40 -5.87 -10.81
N VAL A 114 -5.93 -6.02 -9.58
CA VAL A 114 -5.90 -4.92 -8.61
C VAL A 114 -4.94 -3.83 -9.10
N LEU A 115 -3.72 -4.18 -9.53
CA LEU A 115 -2.77 -3.19 -10.06
C LEU A 115 -3.32 -2.45 -11.28
N ALA A 116 -3.93 -3.16 -12.24
CA ALA A 116 -4.56 -2.55 -13.41
C ALA A 116 -5.70 -1.61 -13.02
N GLU A 117 -6.54 -1.99 -12.05
CA GLU A 117 -7.65 -1.16 -11.58
C GLU A 117 -7.18 0.12 -10.86
N PHE A 118 -6.08 0.07 -10.08
CA PHE A 118 -5.45 1.28 -9.54
C PHE A 118 -4.95 2.22 -10.65
N ILE A 119 -4.29 1.68 -11.68
CA ILE A 119 -3.84 2.45 -12.85
C ILE A 119 -5.04 3.11 -13.56
N MET A 120 -6.08 2.34 -13.86
CA MET A 120 -7.29 2.83 -14.52
C MET A 120 -8.05 3.87 -13.69
N SER A 121 -7.98 3.75 -12.36
CA SER A 121 -8.60 4.69 -11.41
C SER A 121 -7.77 5.96 -11.18
N ASN A 122 -6.65 6.13 -11.89
CA ASN A 122 -5.70 7.23 -11.72
C ASN A 122 -5.20 7.36 -10.27
N ARG A 123 -5.03 6.22 -9.59
CA ARG A 123 -4.50 6.15 -8.23
C ARG A 123 -3.02 5.75 -8.26
N PRO A 124 -2.16 6.32 -7.39
CA PRO A 124 -0.75 5.98 -7.38
C PRO A 124 -0.48 4.49 -7.18
N VAL A 125 0.46 3.98 -8.00
CA VAL A 125 0.98 2.62 -7.93
C VAL A 125 2.49 2.70 -7.68
N VAL A 126 2.93 2.22 -6.53
CA VAL A 126 4.35 2.16 -6.17
C VAL A 126 4.77 0.71 -6.15
N VAL A 127 5.84 0.38 -6.89
CA VAL A 127 6.33 -1.00 -7.00
C VAL A 127 7.83 -1.03 -6.70
N SER A 128 8.28 -2.10 -6.04
CA SER A 128 9.72 -2.33 -5.88
C SER A 128 10.33 -2.81 -7.19
N LYS A 129 11.43 -2.19 -7.61
CA LYS A 129 12.20 -2.60 -8.80
C LYS A 129 13.05 -3.84 -8.51
N THR A 130 13.54 -3.99 -7.29
CA THR A 130 14.55 -5.00 -6.91
C THR A 130 14.20 -6.43 -7.31
N PRO A 131 12.97 -6.95 -7.10
CA PRO A 131 12.65 -8.32 -7.50
C PRO A 131 12.35 -8.47 -9.02
N ILE A 132 12.33 -7.38 -9.78
CA ILE A 132 12.02 -7.34 -11.22
C ILE A 132 13.32 -7.26 -12.05
N ASP A 133 14.23 -6.39 -11.63
CA ASP A 133 15.51 -6.09 -12.30
C ASP A 133 16.57 -5.82 -11.21
N PRO A 134 17.10 -6.90 -10.58
CA PRO A 134 18.04 -6.85 -9.46
C PRO A 134 19.46 -6.44 -9.85
#